data_AF-A0A950M816-F1
#
_entry.id   AF-A0A950M816-F1
#
_cell.length_a   1.000
_cell.length_b   1.000
_cell.length_c   1.000
_cell.angle_alpha   90.00
_cell.angle_beta   90.00
_cell.angle_gamma   90.00
#
_symmetry.space_group_name_H-M   'P 1'
#
loop_
_entity.id
_entity.type
_entity.pdbx_description
1 polymer ?
#
loop_
_entity_poly.entity_id
_entity_poly.type
_entity_poly.pdbx_seq_one_letter_code
_entity_poly.pdbx_strand_id
1 'polypeptide(L)'
;MPGPPVTIGCSVIVTPGASGPPDTGVILVVLPPAITAGGMPLATSTSICLMINSVWGFPYPTVIGPLGSSGVIVGANPLTRIGDEIPSPPGILTILGPPAAPFVTDNSPP
;
A
#
# COMPACT_ATOMS: atom_id res chain seq x y z
N MET A 1 6.30 -5.62 8.16
CA MET A 1 7.16 -6.82 8.14
C MET A 1 8.35 -6.57 7.23
N PRO A 2 9.49 -7.29 7.36
CA PRO A 2 10.51 -7.27 6.32
C PRO A 2 9.94 -7.66 4.97
N GLY A 3 10.26 -6.92 3.92
CA GLY A 3 9.72 -7.19 2.60
C GLY A 3 10.20 -6.22 1.53
N PRO A 4 10.02 -6.57 0.25
CA PRO A 4 10.33 -5.67 -0.84
C PRO A 4 9.34 -4.50 -0.88
N PRO A 5 9.80 -3.29 -1.22
CA PRO A 5 8.92 -2.13 -1.36
C PRO A 5 7.94 -2.31 -2.51
N VAL A 6 6.76 -1.69 -2.39
CA VAL A 6 5.75 -1.68 -3.45
C VAL A 6 5.63 -0.31 -4.11
N THR A 7 4.84 -0.21 -5.18
CA THR A 7 4.66 0.99 -6.00
C THR A 7 3.27 1.03 -6.63
N ILE A 8 3.04 2.01 -7.50
CA ILE A 8 1.86 2.15 -8.36
C ILE A 8 1.60 0.84 -9.11
N GLY A 9 0.35 0.40 -9.14
CA GLY A 9 -0.06 -0.88 -9.72
C GLY A 9 0.05 -2.08 -8.78
N CYS A 10 0.60 -1.91 -7.57
CA CYS A 10 0.52 -2.93 -6.53
C CYS A 10 -0.94 -3.22 -6.18
N SER A 11 -1.34 -4.48 -6.28
CA SER A 11 -2.64 -4.98 -5.84
C SER A 11 -2.75 -4.95 -4.31
N VAL A 12 -3.94 -4.61 -3.84
CA VAL A 12 -4.29 -4.50 -2.43
C VAL A 12 -5.67 -5.08 -2.18
N ILE A 13 -5.90 -5.57 -0.96
CA ILE A 13 -7.22 -6.01 -0.48
C ILE A 13 -7.51 -5.27 0.82
N VAL A 14 -8.74 -4.80 1.02
CA VAL A 14 -9.18 -4.27 2.32
C VAL A 14 -10.27 -5.16 2.91
N THR A 15 -10.06 -5.57 4.17
CA THR A 15 -10.99 -6.45 4.91
C THR A 15 -11.29 -5.88 6.30
N PRO A 16 -12.57 -5.65 6.67
CA PRO A 16 -13.74 -5.66 5.79
C PRO A 16 -13.62 -4.60 4.69
N GLY A 17 -14.32 -4.81 3.57
CA GLY A 17 -14.52 -3.78 2.55
C GLY A 17 -15.60 -2.78 2.94
N ALA A 18 -15.84 -1.80 2.08
CA ALA A 18 -16.76 -0.69 2.33
C ALA A 18 -18.21 -1.16 2.52
N SER A 19 -18.56 -2.33 1.96
CA SER A 19 -19.89 -2.95 2.10
C SER A 19 -19.87 -4.22 2.96
N GLY A 20 -18.78 -4.50 3.68
CA GLY A 20 -18.61 -5.70 4.51
C GLY A 20 -17.64 -6.73 3.91
N PRO A 21 -17.99 -7.40 2.80
CA PRO A 21 -17.06 -8.32 2.12
C PRO A 21 -15.76 -7.61 1.67
N PRO A 22 -14.65 -8.35 1.48
CA PRO A 22 -13.38 -7.76 1.08
C PRO A 22 -13.42 -7.05 -0.27
N ASP A 23 -12.86 -5.84 -0.33
CA ASP A 23 -12.74 -5.06 -1.56
C ASP A 23 -11.30 -5.14 -2.09
N THR A 24 -11.15 -5.13 -3.42
CA THR A 24 -9.84 -5.25 -4.10
C THR A 24 -9.48 -3.95 -4.78
N GLY A 25 -8.21 -3.62 -4.89
CA GLY A 25 -7.77 -2.42 -5.60
C GLY A 25 -6.32 -2.45 -6.01
N VAL A 26 -5.86 -1.29 -6.46
CA VAL A 26 -4.45 -1.05 -6.77
C VAL A 26 -3.99 0.28 -6.19
N ILE A 27 -2.71 0.38 -5.84
CA ILE A 27 -2.08 1.67 -5.55
C ILE A 27 -2.08 2.50 -6.84
N LEU A 28 -2.76 3.63 -6.83
CA LEU A 28 -2.90 4.51 -7.98
C LEU A 28 -1.91 5.68 -7.92
N VAL A 29 -1.68 6.23 -6.73
CA VAL A 29 -0.88 7.46 -6.57
C VAL A 29 0.10 7.31 -5.41
N VAL A 30 1.36 7.67 -5.66
CA VAL A 30 2.38 7.90 -4.63
C VAL A 30 2.56 9.42 -4.49
N LEU A 31 2.33 9.93 -3.29
CA LEU A 31 2.40 11.38 -3.03
C LEU A 31 3.86 11.83 -2.80
N PRO A 32 4.23 13.05 -3.22
CA PRO A 32 5.53 13.62 -2.87
C PRO A 32 5.69 13.87 -1.37
N PRO A 33 6.92 13.79 -0.82
CA PRO A 33 8.16 13.42 -1.51
C PRO A 33 8.21 11.92 -1.79
N ALA A 34 8.69 11.55 -2.98
CA ALA A 34 8.84 10.16 -3.38
C ALA A 34 10.32 9.84 -3.62
N ILE A 35 10.76 8.69 -3.12
CA ILE A 35 12.02 8.06 -3.54
C ILE A 35 11.71 7.05 -4.64
N THR A 36 12.68 6.75 -5.49
CA THR A 36 12.51 5.78 -6.57
C THR A 36 13.45 4.60 -6.40
N ALA A 37 13.01 3.41 -6.81
CA ALA A 37 13.86 2.24 -6.99
C ALA A 37 13.49 1.56 -8.31
N GLY A 38 14.49 1.18 -9.10
CA GLY A 38 14.25 0.64 -10.45
C GLY A 38 13.50 1.61 -11.37
N GLY A 39 13.59 2.92 -11.12
CA GLY A 39 12.86 3.96 -11.86
C GLY A 39 11.40 4.15 -11.44
N MET A 40 10.89 3.38 -10.47
CA MET A 40 9.51 3.48 -9.99
C MET A 40 9.44 4.19 -8.62
N PRO A 41 8.44 5.06 -8.37
CA PRO A 41 8.26 5.72 -7.08
C PRO A 41 7.80 4.72 -6.01
N LEU A 42 8.43 4.72 -4.85
CA LEU A 42 8.08 3.79 -3.78
C LEU A 42 6.85 4.26 -3.01
N ALA A 43 5.88 3.37 -2.84
CA ALA A 43 4.68 3.66 -2.07
C ALA A 43 5.00 3.78 -0.58
N THR A 44 4.39 4.77 0.03
CA THR A 44 4.46 5.06 1.46
C THR A 44 3.05 5.06 2.05
N SER A 45 2.96 5.12 3.39
CA SER A 45 1.72 5.58 4.02
C SER A 45 1.29 6.90 3.39
N THR A 46 -0.02 7.14 3.30
CA THR A 46 -0.64 8.24 2.53
C THR A 46 -0.72 8.07 1.02
N SER A 47 -0.10 7.02 0.43
CA SER A 47 -0.38 6.67 -0.96
C SER A 47 -1.87 6.37 -1.15
N ILE A 48 -2.39 6.62 -2.36
CA ILE A 48 -3.82 6.47 -2.65
C ILE A 48 -4.03 5.20 -3.46
N CYS A 49 -4.90 4.34 -2.95
CA CYS A 49 -5.43 3.17 -3.64
C CYS A 49 -6.75 3.51 -4.34
N LEU A 50 -6.92 2.98 -5.54
CA LEU A 50 -8.22 2.87 -6.19
C LEU A 50 -8.79 1.48 -5.88
N MET A 51 -9.78 1.45 -5.01
CA MET A 51 -10.49 0.23 -4.61
C MET A 51 -11.73 0.04 -5.49
N ILE A 52 -12.13 -1.20 -5.69
CA ILE A 52 -13.37 -1.60 -6.34
C ILE A 52 -14.17 -2.35 -5.29
N ASN A 53 -15.36 -1.85 -4.99
CA ASN A 53 -16.24 -2.52 -4.06
C ASN A 53 -16.71 -3.87 -4.64
N SER A 54 -16.60 -4.95 -3.88
CA SER A 54 -16.89 -6.30 -4.35
C SER A 54 -18.38 -6.60 -4.51
N VAL A 55 -19.25 -5.82 -3.85
CA VAL A 55 -20.71 -6.03 -3.87
C VAL A 55 -21.34 -5.31 -5.06
N TRP A 56 -20.95 -4.06 -5.29
CA TRP A 56 -21.59 -3.19 -6.28
C TRP A 56 -20.69 -2.82 -7.47
N GLY A 57 -19.39 -3.13 -7.40
CA GLY A 57 -18.42 -2.86 -8.46
C GLY A 57 -17.99 -1.38 -8.59
N PHE A 58 -18.48 -0.49 -7.73
CA PHE A 58 -18.13 0.93 -7.81
C PHE A 58 -16.71 1.19 -7.31
N PRO A 59 -15.93 2.02 -8.04
CA PRO A 59 -14.61 2.42 -7.59
C PRO A 59 -14.70 3.47 -6.48
N TYR A 60 -13.79 3.41 -5.51
CA TYR A 60 -13.65 4.42 -4.47
C TYR A 60 -12.18 4.57 -4.04
N PRO A 61 -11.75 5.77 -3.62
CA PRO A 61 -10.39 5.96 -3.14
C PRO A 61 -10.23 5.48 -1.70
N THR A 62 -9.07 4.94 -1.38
CA THR A 62 -8.64 4.66 0.00
C THR A 62 -7.22 5.12 0.18
N VAL A 63 -6.92 5.77 1.30
CA VAL A 63 -5.57 6.22 1.64
C VAL A 63 -4.90 5.14 2.50
N ILE A 64 -3.67 4.76 2.18
CA ILE A 64 -2.89 3.84 3.01
C ILE A 64 -2.67 4.47 4.39
N GLY A 65 -3.03 3.74 5.44
CA GLY A 65 -2.87 4.18 6.83
C GLY A 65 -1.42 4.45 7.25
N PRO A 66 -1.20 4.98 8.46
CA PRO A 66 0.06 5.56 8.88
C PRO A 66 1.16 4.54 9.29
N LEU A 67 0.88 3.23 9.21
CA LEU A 67 1.84 2.18 9.59
C LEU A 67 2.63 1.67 8.37
N GLY A 68 3.80 1.08 8.61
CA GLY A 68 4.66 0.57 7.54
C GLY A 68 6.07 0.25 8.06
N SER A 69 7.11 0.66 7.34
CA SER A 69 8.50 0.53 7.82
C SER A 69 8.85 1.47 8.95
N SER A 70 9.45 0.94 10.03
CA SER A 70 10.04 1.75 11.10
C SER A 70 11.42 2.32 10.76
N GLY A 71 12.10 1.80 9.73
CA GLY A 71 13.45 2.23 9.35
C GLY A 71 13.53 3.04 8.06
N VAL A 72 12.66 2.79 7.09
CA VAL A 72 12.61 3.53 5.83
C VAL A 72 11.41 4.47 5.83
N ILE A 73 11.68 5.75 6.03
CA ILE A 73 10.67 6.81 6.14
C ILE A 73 10.96 7.88 5.09
N VAL A 74 9.94 8.28 4.33
CA VAL A 74 10.05 9.26 3.25
C VAL A 74 9.06 10.39 3.53
N GLY A 75 9.57 11.60 3.82
CA GLY A 75 8.70 12.74 4.12
C GLY A 75 7.75 12.50 5.30
N ALA A 76 8.25 11.88 6.37
CA ALA A 76 7.48 11.43 7.54
C ALA A 76 6.49 10.28 7.29
N ASN A 77 6.47 9.70 6.10
CA ASN A 77 5.62 8.56 5.76
C ASN A 77 6.43 7.26 5.70
N PRO A 78 6.15 6.24 6.53
CA PRO A 78 6.79 4.94 6.42
C PRO A 78 6.57 4.27 5.06
N LEU A 79 7.60 3.57 4.58
CA LEU A 79 7.56 2.77 3.36
C LEU A 79 6.58 1.60 3.49
N THR A 80 5.83 1.34 2.42
CA THR A 80 4.90 0.20 2.32
C THR A 80 5.58 -0.98 1.61
N ARG A 81 5.39 -2.19 2.16
CA ARG A 81 6.03 -3.43 1.69
C ARG A 81 5.01 -4.52 1.41
N ILE A 82 5.39 -5.52 0.63
CA ILE A 82 4.58 -6.72 0.45
C ILE A 82 4.34 -7.39 1.81
N GLY A 83 3.10 -7.79 2.05
CA GLY A 83 2.68 -8.44 3.28
C GLY A 83 2.41 -7.48 4.44
N ASP A 84 2.55 -6.16 4.25
CA ASP A 84 2.10 -5.22 5.29
C ASP A 84 0.56 -5.28 5.41
N GLU A 85 0.10 -5.33 6.66
CA GLU A 85 -1.30 -5.25 7.06
C GLU A 85 -1.52 -3.92 7.78
N ILE A 86 -2.16 -2.98 7.10
CA ILE A 86 -2.21 -1.58 7.53
C ILE A 86 -3.66 -1.19 7.82
N PRO A 87 -4.01 -0.83 9.06
CA PRO A 87 -5.31 -0.26 9.37
C PRO A 87 -5.59 0.97 8.50
N SER A 88 -6.52 0.82 7.57
CA SER A 88 -6.89 1.83 6.57
C SER A 88 -8.41 1.73 6.37
N PRO A 89 -9.20 2.76 6.75
CA PRO A 89 -10.66 2.70 6.63
C PRO A 89 -11.07 2.22 5.22
N PRO A 90 -11.98 1.24 5.11
CA PRO A 90 -12.89 0.71 6.13
C PRO A 90 -12.37 -0.44 7.01
N GLY A 91 -11.16 -0.95 6.80
CA GLY A 91 -10.68 -2.17 7.46
C GLY A 91 -9.15 -2.27 7.57
N ILE A 92 -8.63 -3.48 7.41
CA ILE A 92 -7.19 -3.74 7.28
C ILE A 92 -6.85 -3.87 5.80
N LEU A 93 -5.96 -2.99 5.32
CA LEU A 93 -5.41 -3.03 3.97
C LEU A 93 -4.22 -3.98 3.93
N THR A 94 -4.34 -5.05 3.17
CA THR A 94 -3.26 -6.02 2.92
C THR A 94 -2.59 -5.72 1.59
N ILE A 95 -1.27 -5.63 1.62
CA ILE A 95 -0.44 -5.34 0.44
C ILE A 95 0.04 -6.65 -0.19
N LEU A 96 -0.32 -6.90 -1.44
CA LEU A 96 -0.06 -8.20 -2.11
C LEU A 96 1.13 -8.15 -3.08
N GLY A 97 1.31 -7.04 -3.80
CA GLY A 97 2.33 -6.89 -4.83
C GLY A 97 1.72 -6.63 -6.23
N PRO A 98 2.53 -6.51 -7.29
CA PRO A 98 3.95 -6.86 -7.36
C PRO A 98 4.88 -5.86 -6.64
N PRO A 99 6.11 -6.27 -6.32
CA PRO A 99 7.12 -5.38 -5.73
C PRO A 99 7.66 -4.40 -6.78
N ALA A 100 8.01 -3.19 -6.34
CA ALA A 100 8.66 -2.18 -7.17
C ALA A 100 10.10 -2.57 -7.52
N ALA A 101 10.81 -3.10 -6.53
CA ALA A 101 12.20 -3.49 -6.62
C ALA A 101 12.40 -4.83 -5.91
N PRO A 102 12.19 -5.98 -6.58
CA PRO A 102 12.33 -7.30 -5.96
C PRO A 102 13.76 -7.61 -5.48
N PHE A 103 14.75 -6.84 -5.96
CA PHE A 103 16.15 -6.92 -5.55
C PHE A 103 16.47 -6.09 -4.30
N VAL A 104 15.50 -5.34 -3.75
CA VAL A 104 15.62 -4.60 -2.49
C VAL A 104 14.67 -5.22 -1.47
N THR A 105 15.17 -5.48 -0.27
CA THR A 105 14.34 -5.86 0.88
C THR A 105 14.60 -4.89 2.00
N ASP A 106 13.54 -4.25 2.49
CA ASP A 106 13.62 -3.52 3.74
C ASP A 106 13.47 -4.53 4.88
N ASN A 107 14.50 -4.63 5.73
CA ASN A 107 14.55 -5.54 6.88
C ASN A 107 14.07 -4.90 8.19
N SER A 108 13.56 -3.67 8.13
CA SER A 108 13.08 -2.96 9.31
C SER A 108 11.83 -3.62 9.90
N PRO A 109 11.63 -3.55 11.23
CA PRO A 109 10.36 -3.93 11.85
C PRO A 109 9.15 -3.20 11.24
N PRO A 110 7.94 -3.80 11.32
CA PRO A 110 6.68 -3.07 11.11
C PRO A 110 6.49 -1.93 12.12
#